data_AF-A0A2N5V1R9-F1
#
_entry.id   AF-A0A2N5V1R9-F1
#
_cell.length_a   1.000
_cell.length_b   1.000
_cell.length_c   1.000
_cell.angle_alpha   90.00
_cell.angle_beta   90.00
_cell.angle_gamma   90.00
#
_symmetry.space_group_name_H-M   'P 1'
#
loop_
_entity.id
_entity.type
_entity.pdbx_description
1 polymer ?
#
loop_
_entity_poly.entity_id
_entity_poly.type
_entity_poly.pdbx_seq_one_letter_code
_entity_poly.pdbx_strand_id
1 'polypeptide(L)'
;MAPNLAATFDGVGNLLDKLLGVINWDDYLFEAVNQLSDEPIPREFLPKPPASSNTGWYPFKNKEELSNPYVNPHLDFYPEETHGFNVYKSSQSKKWLKDLPHDLRVQMIEQNNKHYYIFEPTLLRNGHIVIPVFFYHNGPNLMAKCAVPRITYTESPPTIVIQMPLDPSFDLHALKSLNVVDFDQIYDEIKISGLSIGQLCSHQIWG
;
A
#
# COMPACT_ATOMS: atom_id res chain seq x y z
N MET A 1 -33.84 -50.82 -33.75
CA MET A 1 -34.82 -49.93 -33.10
C MET A 1 -34.08 -49.08 -32.08
N ALA A 2 -34.16 -47.76 -32.24
CA ALA A 2 -33.57 -46.75 -31.34
C ALA A 2 -34.43 -46.56 -30.05
N PRO A 3 -34.12 -45.62 -29.15
CA PRO A 3 -33.05 -45.64 -28.15
C PRO A 3 -33.61 -45.49 -26.71
N ASN A 4 -32.81 -45.68 -25.66
CA ASN A 4 -33.14 -45.24 -24.30
C ASN A 4 -32.22 -44.11 -23.86
N LEU A 5 -32.84 -42.98 -23.52
CA LEU A 5 -32.26 -41.73 -23.10
C LEU A 5 -31.93 -41.81 -21.61
N ALA A 6 -30.64 -41.79 -21.23
CA ALA A 6 -30.22 -41.52 -19.86
C ALA A 6 -29.92 -40.01 -19.77
N ALA A 7 -30.85 -39.24 -19.21
CA ALA A 7 -30.63 -37.84 -18.90
C ALA A 7 -29.76 -37.73 -17.64
N THR A 8 -28.56 -37.16 -17.78
CA THR A 8 -27.69 -36.79 -16.66
C THR A 8 -28.25 -35.57 -15.96
N PHE A 9 -28.19 -35.59 -14.63
CA PHE A 9 -28.66 -34.51 -13.75
C PHE A 9 -27.59 -33.41 -13.65
N ASP A 10 -27.28 -32.75 -14.77
CA ASP A 10 -26.40 -31.57 -14.78
C ASP A 10 -27.25 -30.31 -14.55
N GLY A 11 -27.38 -29.87 -13.30
CA GLY A 11 -28.22 -28.69 -13.05
C GLY A 11 -28.33 -28.10 -11.65
N VAL A 12 -27.47 -28.46 -10.68
CA VAL A 12 -27.60 -27.90 -9.31
C VAL A 12 -26.33 -27.15 -8.85
N GLY A 13 -25.19 -27.29 -9.54
CA GLY A 13 -23.95 -26.60 -9.17
C GLY A 13 -23.89 -25.11 -9.55
N ASN A 14 -24.74 -24.64 -10.46
CA ASN A 14 -24.62 -23.30 -11.07
C ASN A 14 -25.68 -22.29 -10.66
N LEU A 15 -26.58 -22.63 -9.72
CA LEU A 15 -27.63 -21.71 -9.27
C LEU A 15 -27.27 -21.00 -7.96
N LEU A 16 -26.46 -21.63 -7.10
CA LEU A 16 -25.98 -21.02 -5.84
C LEU A 16 -24.92 -19.93 -6.09
N ASP A 17 -24.03 -20.12 -7.06
CA ASP A 17 -23.04 -19.12 -7.47
C ASP A 17 -23.65 -17.92 -8.22
N LYS A 18 -24.87 -18.07 -8.77
CA LYS A 18 -25.58 -17.00 -9.47
C LYS A 18 -26.52 -16.18 -8.58
N LEU A 19 -26.83 -16.65 -7.38
CA LEU A 19 -27.75 -16.00 -6.44
C LEU A 19 -27.04 -15.31 -5.28
N LEU A 20 -25.79 -15.65 -5.00
CA LEU A 20 -24.94 -14.86 -4.13
C LEU A 20 -24.35 -13.74 -4.97
N GLY A 21 -25.07 -12.61 -5.05
CA GLY A 21 -24.38 -11.33 -5.23
C GLY A 21 -23.38 -11.23 -4.11
N VAL A 22 -22.13 -11.62 -4.40
CA VAL A 22 -21.04 -11.70 -3.43
C VAL A 22 -20.93 -10.32 -2.81
N ILE A 23 -21.40 -10.18 -1.58
CA ILE A 23 -21.23 -8.96 -0.80
C ILE A 23 -19.73 -8.72 -0.76
N ASN A 24 -19.26 -7.65 -1.39
CA ASN A 24 -17.88 -7.25 -1.32
C ASN A 24 -17.64 -6.67 0.08
N TRP A 25 -17.26 -7.53 1.01
CA TRP A 25 -17.05 -7.17 2.40
C TRP A 25 -15.97 -6.08 2.57
N ASP A 26 -15.02 -5.96 1.65
CA ASP A 26 -14.03 -4.88 1.63
C ASP A 26 -14.67 -3.51 1.45
N ASP A 27 -15.54 -3.38 0.44
CA ASP A 27 -16.22 -2.11 0.15
C ASP A 27 -17.16 -1.75 1.29
N TYR A 28 -17.91 -2.74 1.82
CA TYR A 28 -18.83 -2.52 2.93
C TYR A 28 -18.12 -2.14 4.22
N LEU A 29 -17.00 -2.79 4.57
CA LEU A 29 -16.22 -2.47 5.77
C LEU A 29 -15.64 -1.06 5.65
N PHE A 30 -15.06 -0.70 4.50
CA PHE A 30 -14.46 0.61 4.29
C PHE A 30 -15.52 1.72 4.29
N GLU A 31 -16.65 1.50 3.61
CA GLU A 31 -17.77 2.44 3.63
C GLU A 31 -18.37 2.58 5.02
N ALA A 32 -18.55 1.49 5.77
CA ALA A 32 -19.05 1.55 7.14
C ALA A 32 -18.11 2.33 8.06
N VAL A 33 -16.79 2.13 7.96
CA VAL A 33 -15.80 2.90 8.73
C VAL A 33 -15.87 4.39 8.37
N ASN A 34 -15.99 4.73 7.09
CA ASN A 34 -16.14 6.12 6.64
C ASN A 34 -17.50 6.73 7.02
N GLN A 35 -18.57 5.95 7.08
CA GLN A 35 -19.88 6.43 7.53
C GLN A 35 -19.89 6.66 9.05
N LEU A 36 -19.22 5.78 9.79
CA LEU A 36 -19.13 5.85 11.25
C LEU A 36 -18.10 6.87 11.74
N SER A 37 -17.18 7.35 10.89
CA SER A 37 -16.23 8.39 11.30
C SER A 37 -16.92 9.71 11.67
N ASP A 38 -18.11 9.97 11.13
CA ASP A 38 -18.91 11.16 11.40
C ASP A 38 -20.02 10.93 12.44
N GLU A 39 -20.34 9.66 12.76
CA GLU A 39 -21.37 9.28 13.73
C GLU A 39 -20.82 9.27 15.17
N PRO A 40 -21.49 9.92 16.14
CA PRO A 40 -21.03 9.92 17.53
C PRO A 40 -21.20 8.53 18.17
N ILE A 41 -20.11 7.97 18.72
CA ILE A 41 -20.11 6.68 19.41
C ILE A 41 -21.20 6.64 20.50
N PRO A 42 -22.09 5.62 20.53
CA PRO A 42 -23.13 5.50 21.55
C PRO A 42 -22.53 5.39 22.97
N ARG A 43 -22.78 6.43 23.77
CA ARG A 43 -22.17 6.62 25.11
C ARG A 43 -22.64 5.62 26.16
N GLU A 44 -23.70 4.87 25.88
CA GLU A 44 -24.27 3.89 26.79
C GLU A 44 -23.37 2.66 27.00
N PHE A 45 -22.50 2.35 26.04
CA PHE A 45 -21.55 1.24 26.12
C PHE A 45 -20.17 1.64 26.65
N LEU A 46 -19.92 2.93 26.85
CA LEU A 46 -18.64 3.43 27.35
C LEU A 46 -18.69 3.63 28.87
N PRO A 47 -17.66 3.18 29.62
CA PRO A 47 -17.56 3.49 31.04
C PRO A 47 -17.51 5.02 31.23
N LYS A 48 -18.34 5.54 32.16
CA LYS A 48 -18.43 6.99 32.42
C LYS A 48 -17.06 7.54 32.84
N PRO A 49 -16.49 8.53 32.13
CA PRO A 49 -15.26 9.17 32.55
C PRO A 49 -15.47 10.00 33.83
N PRO A 50 -14.45 10.14 34.70
CA PRO A 50 -14.53 11.02 35.85
C PRO A 50 -14.72 12.47 35.38
N ALA A 51 -15.60 13.20 36.06
CA ALA A 51 -15.99 14.56 35.71
C ALA A 51 -14.78 15.51 35.78
N SER A 52 -14.31 15.98 34.62
CA SER A 52 -13.36 17.07 34.50
C SER A 52 -13.92 18.14 33.56
N SER A 53 -13.90 19.37 34.05
CA SER A 53 -14.46 20.57 33.42
C SER A 53 -13.73 21.01 32.15
N ASN A 54 -14.51 21.46 31.18
CA ASN A 54 -14.14 22.34 30.05
C ASN A 54 -13.02 21.87 29.10
N THR A 55 -13.43 21.33 27.96
CA THR A 55 -13.21 21.82 26.57
C THR A 55 -13.57 20.66 25.61
N GLY A 56 -14.40 20.93 24.58
CA GLY A 56 -14.48 20.21 23.29
C GLY A 56 -14.58 18.68 23.31
N TRP A 57 -15.64 18.13 22.73
CA TRP A 57 -16.06 16.72 22.79
C TRP A 57 -15.14 15.65 22.13
N TYR A 58 -13.82 15.87 22.11
CA TYR A 58 -12.82 14.83 21.83
C TYR A 58 -12.15 14.43 23.14
N PRO A 59 -12.04 13.13 23.49
CA PRO A 59 -11.34 12.70 24.70
C PRO A 59 -9.84 13.00 24.68
N PHE A 60 -9.31 13.37 23.51
CA PHE A 60 -7.92 13.75 23.30
C PHE A 60 -7.85 15.14 22.67
N LYS A 61 -7.14 16.07 23.32
CA LYS A 61 -7.07 17.49 22.90
C LYS A 61 -6.00 17.76 21.83
N ASN A 62 -5.23 16.76 21.41
CA ASN A 62 -3.94 16.98 20.77
C ASN A 62 -3.82 16.24 19.42
N LYS A 63 -3.07 16.82 18.49
CA LYS A 63 -2.70 16.32 17.16
C LYS A 63 -1.73 15.11 17.20
N GLU A 64 -1.69 14.40 18.33
CA GLU A 64 -0.56 13.56 18.79
C GLU A 64 -0.96 12.09 19.02
N GLU A 65 -2.18 11.67 18.65
CA GLU A 65 -2.66 10.28 18.86
C GLU A 65 -1.76 9.23 18.21
N LEU A 66 -1.13 9.54 17.08
CA LEU A 66 -0.15 8.66 16.44
C LEU A 66 1.10 8.42 17.30
N SER A 67 1.41 9.35 18.22
CA SER A 67 2.54 9.27 19.15
C SER A 67 2.17 8.70 20.52
N ASN A 68 0.90 8.33 20.73
CA ASN A 68 0.46 7.73 21.98
C ASN A 68 1.01 6.30 22.09
N PRO A 69 1.88 5.99 23.07
CA PRO A 69 2.53 4.68 23.18
C PRO A 69 1.56 3.54 23.48
N TYR A 70 0.34 3.83 23.96
CA TYR A 70 -0.70 2.84 24.19
C TYR A 70 -1.56 2.57 22.96
N VAL A 71 -1.65 3.52 22.03
CA VAL A 71 -2.48 3.40 20.81
C VAL A 71 -1.63 2.93 19.63
N ASN A 72 -0.44 3.50 19.47
CA ASN A 72 0.49 3.24 18.37
C ASN A 72 0.72 1.73 18.10
N PRO A 73 0.92 0.86 19.11
CA PRO A 73 1.11 -0.58 18.87
C PRO A 73 -0.10 -1.31 18.27
N HIS A 74 -1.28 -0.68 18.29
CA HIS A 74 -2.52 -1.23 17.74
C HIS A 74 -2.91 -0.60 16.40
N LEU A 75 -2.10 0.32 15.87
CA LEU A 75 -2.30 0.91 14.56
C LEU A 75 -1.54 0.11 13.50
N ASP A 76 -2.20 -0.12 12.37
CA ASP A 76 -1.53 -0.55 11.16
C ASP A 76 -1.07 0.69 10.39
N PHE A 77 0.19 0.71 9.96
CA PHE A 77 0.76 1.80 9.16
C PHE A 77 0.92 1.46 7.68
N TYR A 78 0.76 0.18 7.34
CA TYR A 78 0.96 -0.36 6.01
C TYR A 78 -0.25 -1.18 5.59
N PRO A 79 -0.64 -1.15 4.30
CA PRO A 79 -1.63 -2.06 3.79
C PRO A 79 -1.09 -3.50 3.79
N GLU A 80 -1.98 -4.48 3.87
CA GLU A 80 -1.69 -5.91 3.87
C GLU A 80 -2.30 -6.56 2.62
N GLU A 81 -1.50 -7.31 1.88
CA GLU A 81 -1.99 -8.16 0.79
C GLU A 81 -2.51 -9.48 1.37
N THR A 82 -3.82 -9.71 1.21
CA THR A 82 -4.52 -10.91 1.69
C THR A 82 -5.02 -11.81 0.56
N HIS A 83 -4.82 -11.39 -0.69
CA HIS A 83 -5.36 -12.05 -1.88
C HIS A 83 -6.90 -12.20 -1.85
N GLY A 84 -7.59 -11.34 -1.10
CA GLY A 84 -9.05 -11.35 -0.96
C GLY A 84 -9.59 -12.36 0.06
N PHE A 85 -8.73 -12.98 0.88
CA PHE A 85 -9.14 -13.95 1.90
C PHE A 85 -9.01 -13.37 3.30
N ASN A 86 -9.98 -13.67 4.18
CA ASN A 86 -9.93 -13.32 5.61
C ASN A 86 -9.68 -11.81 5.86
N VAL A 87 -10.41 -10.92 5.19
CA VAL A 87 -10.35 -9.48 5.45
C VAL A 87 -11.20 -9.15 6.67
N TYR A 88 -10.56 -8.66 7.75
CA TYR A 88 -11.23 -8.30 9.00
C TYR A 88 -10.75 -6.95 9.59
N LYS A 89 -9.82 -6.26 8.91
CA LYS A 89 -9.33 -4.94 9.30
C LYS A 89 -9.04 -4.07 8.08
N SER A 90 -9.06 -2.74 8.26
CA SER A 90 -8.97 -1.78 7.15
C SER A 90 -7.64 -1.84 6.39
N SER A 91 -6.54 -2.22 7.04
CA SER A 91 -5.23 -2.46 6.41
C SER A 91 -5.27 -3.54 5.33
N GLN A 92 -6.18 -4.49 5.43
CA GLN A 92 -6.34 -5.58 4.46
C GLN A 92 -7.25 -5.22 3.29
N SER A 93 -7.84 -4.02 3.30
CA SER A 93 -8.75 -3.61 2.24
C SER A 93 -8.01 -3.40 0.93
N LYS A 94 -8.59 -3.91 -0.17
CA LYS A 94 -8.12 -3.61 -1.52
C LYS A 94 -7.97 -2.10 -1.75
N LYS A 95 -8.88 -1.30 -1.20
CA LYS A 95 -8.89 0.15 -1.39
C LYS A 95 -7.60 0.82 -0.93
N TRP A 96 -7.11 0.48 0.26
CA TRP A 96 -5.84 1.02 0.75
C TRP A 96 -4.67 0.51 -0.09
N LEU A 97 -4.62 -0.79 -0.38
CA LEU A 97 -3.50 -1.37 -1.10
C LEU A 97 -3.38 -0.90 -2.56
N LYS A 98 -4.51 -0.75 -3.27
CA LYS A 98 -4.53 -0.63 -4.74
C LYS A 98 -5.15 0.65 -5.27
N ASP A 99 -6.16 1.19 -4.58
CA ASP A 99 -7.06 2.18 -5.19
C ASP A 99 -6.86 3.61 -4.66
N LEU A 100 -6.09 3.81 -3.59
CA LEU A 100 -5.73 5.15 -3.14
C LEU A 100 -4.85 5.86 -4.18
N PRO A 101 -5.01 7.19 -4.37
CA PRO A 101 -4.09 7.99 -5.17
C PRO A 101 -2.73 8.07 -4.47
N HIS A 102 -1.68 8.33 -5.24
CA HIS A 102 -0.30 8.20 -4.75
C HIS A 102 0.04 9.09 -3.56
N ASP A 103 -0.62 10.24 -3.39
CA ASP A 103 -0.47 11.18 -2.28
C ASP A 103 -1.11 10.71 -0.97
N LEU A 104 -2.04 9.75 -1.04
CA LEU A 104 -2.71 9.14 0.11
C LEU A 104 -2.19 7.72 0.44
N ARG A 105 -1.30 7.17 -0.38
CA ARG A 105 -0.62 5.90 -0.09
C ARG A 105 0.43 6.08 1.00
N VAL A 106 0.98 4.97 1.47
CA VAL A 106 2.19 4.99 2.31
C VAL A 106 3.32 5.64 1.53
N GLN A 107 3.81 6.78 2.04
CA GLN A 107 4.85 7.56 1.36
C GLN A 107 6.26 7.03 1.61
N MET A 108 6.50 6.44 2.79
CA MET A 108 7.83 6.14 3.28
C MET A 108 7.84 4.90 4.18
N ILE A 109 8.95 4.18 4.13
CA ILE A 109 9.28 3.10 5.06
C ILE A 109 10.65 3.33 5.69
N GLU A 110 10.80 2.90 6.93
CA GLU A 110 12.10 2.83 7.59
C GLU A 110 12.66 1.42 7.49
N GLN A 111 13.89 1.29 6.98
CA GLN A 111 14.65 0.05 6.99
C GLN A 111 16.11 0.34 7.31
N ASN A 112 16.64 -0.28 8.36
CA ASN A 112 18.03 -0.10 8.82
C ASN A 112 18.39 1.38 9.08
N ASN A 113 17.51 2.13 9.75
CA ASN A 113 17.65 3.57 10.01
C ASN A 113 17.77 4.44 8.73
N LYS A 114 17.29 3.93 7.59
CA LYS A 114 17.18 4.68 6.33
C LYS A 114 15.73 4.79 5.94
N HIS A 115 15.37 5.93 5.34
CA HIS A 115 14.01 6.22 4.89
C HIS A 115 13.95 6.09 3.37
N TYR A 116 13.10 5.17 2.89
CA TYR A 116 12.88 4.98 1.45
C TYR A 116 11.51 5.53 1.10
N TYR A 117 11.47 6.46 0.15
CA TYR A 117 10.24 7.09 -0.32
C TYR A 117 9.74 6.45 -1.61
N ILE A 118 8.43 6.50 -1.83
CA ILE A 118 7.87 6.22 -3.15
C ILE A 118 8.36 7.25 -4.17
N PHE A 119 8.50 6.84 -5.42
CA PHE A 119 9.01 7.66 -6.53
C PHE A 119 10.44 8.20 -6.35
N GLU A 120 11.23 7.63 -5.44
CA GLU A 120 12.66 7.91 -5.34
C GLU A 120 13.52 6.71 -5.77
N PRO A 121 14.60 6.91 -6.54
CA PRO A 121 15.54 5.86 -6.88
C PRO A 121 16.14 5.22 -5.62
N THR A 122 16.10 3.91 -5.58
CA THR A 122 16.68 3.06 -4.52
C THR A 122 17.64 2.07 -5.16
N LEU A 123 18.85 1.96 -4.60
CA LEU A 123 19.80 0.93 -5.01
C LEU A 123 19.54 -0.32 -4.17
N LEU A 124 19.42 -1.46 -4.85
CA LEU A 124 19.36 -2.77 -4.24
C LEU A 124 20.76 -3.28 -3.90
N ARG A 125 20.85 -4.22 -2.96
CA ARG A 125 22.11 -4.91 -2.60
C ARG A 125 22.79 -5.62 -3.77
N ASN A 126 22.04 -5.96 -4.82
CA ASN A 126 22.57 -6.56 -6.04
C ASN A 126 23.08 -5.52 -7.06
N GLY A 127 23.06 -4.23 -6.73
CA GLY A 127 23.54 -3.13 -7.57
C GLY A 127 22.53 -2.60 -8.60
N HIS A 128 21.30 -3.14 -8.65
CA HIS A 128 20.27 -2.61 -9.53
C HIS A 128 19.55 -1.41 -8.90
N ILE A 129 19.24 -0.40 -9.73
CA ILE A 129 18.39 0.73 -9.34
C ILE A 129 16.93 0.38 -9.63
N VAL A 130 16.06 0.63 -8.67
CA VAL A 130 14.60 0.51 -8.78
C VAL A 130 13.94 1.75 -8.20
N ILE A 131 12.66 1.95 -8.49
CA ILE A 131 11.88 3.05 -7.90
C ILE A 131 10.64 2.47 -7.22
N PRO A 132 10.52 2.53 -5.87
CA PRO A 132 9.34 2.07 -5.15
C PRO A 132 8.09 2.86 -5.52
N VAL A 133 6.94 2.19 -5.61
CA VAL A 133 5.63 2.82 -5.91
C VAL A 133 4.58 2.47 -4.85
N PHE A 134 4.64 1.26 -4.30
CA PHE A 134 3.75 0.82 -3.23
C PHE A 134 4.57 0.10 -2.16
N PHE A 135 4.25 0.36 -0.89
CA PHE A 135 4.74 -0.41 0.25
C PHE A 135 3.58 -1.15 0.90
N TYR A 136 3.79 -2.42 1.23
CA TYR A 136 2.74 -3.29 1.77
C TYR A 136 3.33 -4.50 2.49
N HIS A 137 2.57 -5.07 3.42
CA HIS A 137 2.90 -6.37 4.00
C HIS A 137 2.38 -7.51 3.12
N ASN A 138 3.21 -8.54 2.95
CA ASN A 138 2.79 -9.85 2.46
C ASN A 138 3.21 -10.91 3.49
N GLY A 139 2.26 -11.29 4.34
CA GLY A 139 2.53 -12.07 5.55
C GLY A 139 3.54 -11.34 6.46
N PRO A 140 4.63 -11.98 6.88
CA PRO A 140 5.61 -11.36 7.77
C PRO A 140 6.55 -10.37 7.08
N ASN A 141 6.53 -10.30 5.75
CA ASN A 141 7.50 -9.53 4.98
C ASN A 141 6.94 -8.15 4.63
N LEU A 142 7.74 -7.11 4.84
CA LEU A 142 7.49 -5.80 4.25
C LEU A 142 8.02 -5.82 2.82
N MET A 143 7.13 -5.55 1.87
CA MET A 143 7.36 -5.63 0.44
C MET A 143 7.22 -4.25 -0.19
N ALA A 144 7.90 -4.07 -1.31
CA ALA A 144 7.73 -2.94 -2.19
C ALA A 144 7.37 -3.42 -3.60
N LYS A 145 6.40 -2.77 -4.25
CA LYS A 145 6.27 -2.85 -5.72
C LYS A 145 7.11 -1.75 -6.33
N CYS A 146 8.06 -2.15 -7.16
CA CYS A 146 9.03 -1.23 -7.74
C CYS A 146 8.99 -1.23 -9.26
N ALA A 147 9.06 -0.04 -9.84
CA ALA A 147 9.37 0.12 -11.25
C ALA A 147 10.87 -0.13 -11.47
N VAL A 148 11.20 -0.80 -12.57
CA VAL A 148 12.57 -0.85 -13.07
C VAL A 148 12.72 0.30 -14.07
N PRO A 149 13.46 1.37 -13.73
CA PRO A 149 13.56 2.51 -14.61
C PRO A 149 14.40 2.20 -15.85
N ARG A 150 14.09 2.87 -16.95
CA ARG A 150 15.00 3.00 -18.09
C ARG A 150 15.93 4.16 -17.81
N ILE A 151 17.24 3.89 -17.78
CA ILE A 151 18.27 4.91 -17.55
C ILE A 151 19.04 5.13 -18.85
N THR A 152 19.03 6.36 -19.34
CA THR A 152 19.80 6.78 -20.53
C THR A 152 20.92 7.72 -20.10
N TYR A 153 22.13 7.49 -20.60
CA TYR A 153 23.33 8.26 -20.25
C TYR A 153 23.72 9.19 -21.40
N THR A 154 24.10 10.41 -21.07
CA THR A 154 24.68 11.39 -22.00
C THR A 154 26.08 11.75 -21.51
N GLU A 155 27.07 11.85 -22.38
CA GLU A 155 28.48 12.03 -21.97
C GLU A 155 28.96 13.48 -21.95
N SER A 156 28.24 14.43 -22.56
CA SER A 156 28.74 15.80 -22.74
C SER A 156 27.62 16.85 -22.65
N PRO A 157 27.33 17.39 -21.45
CA PRO A 157 27.88 17.02 -20.13
C PRO A 157 27.35 15.65 -19.63
N PRO A 158 28.01 15.02 -18.63
CA PRO A 158 27.53 13.78 -18.03
C PRO A 158 26.17 13.99 -17.35
N THR A 159 25.13 13.42 -17.93
CA THR A 159 23.78 13.46 -17.36
C THR A 159 23.09 12.11 -17.55
N ILE A 160 22.07 11.85 -16.74
CA ILE A 160 21.20 10.69 -16.90
C ILE A 160 19.75 11.12 -17.01
N VAL A 161 18.98 10.38 -17.79
CA VAL A 161 17.52 10.48 -17.81
C VAL A 161 16.97 9.19 -17.23
N ILE A 162 16.23 9.32 -16.13
CA ILE A 162 15.54 8.21 -15.47
C ILE A 162 14.08 8.25 -15.91
N GLN A 163 13.60 7.17 -16.53
CA GLN A 163 12.22 7.06 -16.99
C GLN A 163 11.53 5.86 -16.33
N MET A 164 10.30 6.04 -15.85
CA MET A 164 9.45 4.99 -15.32
C MET A 164 7.99 5.26 -15.71
N PRO A 165 7.07 4.29 -15.64
CA PRO A 165 5.67 4.56 -15.90
C PRO A 165 5.09 5.62 -14.95
N LEU A 166 4.30 6.56 -15.47
CA LEU A 166 3.52 7.51 -14.68
C LEU A 166 2.37 6.80 -13.91
N ASP A 167 2.35 6.97 -12.59
CA ASP A 167 1.35 6.42 -11.63
C ASP A 167 0.84 5.01 -11.99
N PRO A 168 1.73 4.00 -11.99
CA PRO A 168 1.35 2.66 -12.41
C PRO A 168 0.40 2.03 -11.40
N SER A 169 -0.62 1.34 -11.91
CA SER A 169 -1.52 0.51 -11.08
C SER A 169 -0.74 -0.55 -10.32
N PHE A 170 -1.20 -0.88 -9.10
CA PHE A 170 -0.62 -1.93 -8.26
C PHE A 170 -0.44 -3.27 -9.01
N ASP A 171 -1.40 -3.66 -9.84
CA ASP A 171 -1.39 -4.94 -10.55
C ASP A 171 -0.61 -4.90 -11.88
N LEU A 172 0.08 -3.80 -12.20
CA LEU A 172 0.89 -3.68 -13.41
C LEU A 172 2.04 -4.71 -13.40
N HIS A 173 2.02 -5.64 -14.37
CA HIS A 173 3.02 -6.72 -14.48
C HIS A 173 4.47 -6.25 -14.66
N ALA A 174 4.68 -5.02 -15.13
CA ALA A 174 6.02 -4.43 -15.25
C ALA A 174 6.63 -4.07 -13.89
N LEU A 175 5.82 -3.93 -12.83
CA LEU A 175 6.31 -3.71 -11.47
C LEU A 175 6.81 -5.02 -10.87
N LYS A 176 7.96 -4.97 -10.22
CA LYS A 176 8.53 -6.11 -9.49
C LYS A 176 8.18 -5.99 -8.01
N SER A 177 7.70 -7.09 -7.42
CA SER A 177 7.57 -7.20 -5.96
C SER A 177 8.92 -7.60 -5.37
N LEU A 178 9.48 -6.74 -4.52
CA LEU A 178 10.78 -6.92 -3.87
C LEU A 178 10.61 -6.88 -2.36
N ASN A 179 11.44 -7.63 -1.64
CA ASN A 179 11.49 -7.52 -0.19
C ASN A 179 12.29 -6.27 0.18
N VAL A 180 11.77 -5.46 1.09
CA VAL A 180 12.42 -4.21 1.53
C VAL A 180 13.80 -4.48 2.15
N VAL A 181 14.03 -5.69 2.69
CA VAL A 181 15.36 -6.08 3.19
C VAL A 181 16.43 -6.09 2.10
N ASP A 182 16.07 -6.15 0.82
CA ASP A 182 17.01 -6.10 -0.30
C ASP A 182 17.44 -4.67 -0.67
N PHE A 183 16.83 -3.65 -0.07
CA PHE A 183 17.21 -2.26 -0.26
C PHE A 183 18.56 -1.98 0.45
N ASP A 184 19.40 -1.17 -0.19
CA ASP A 184 20.74 -0.84 0.30
C ASP A 184 20.97 0.66 0.45
N GLN A 185 20.79 1.43 -0.62
CA GLN A 185 21.06 2.88 -0.63
C GLN A 185 19.80 3.67 -1.00
N ILE A 186 19.55 4.72 -0.22
CA ILE A 186 18.54 5.74 -0.52
C ILE A 186 19.05 6.68 -1.62
N TYR A 187 18.14 7.43 -2.24
CA TYR A 187 18.44 8.33 -3.36
C TYR A 187 19.69 9.21 -3.16
N ASP A 188 19.81 9.84 -1.99
CA ASP A 188 20.92 10.75 -1.66
C ASP A 188 22.30 10.06 -1.58
N GLU A 189 22.32 8.76 -1.32
CA GLU A 189 23.55 7.98 -1.19
C GLU A 189 24.07 7.44 -2.54
N ILE A 190 23.18 7.31 -3.54
CA ILE A 190 23.49 6.67 -4.81
C ILE A 190 24.47 7.52 -5.62
N LYS A 191 25.58 6.89 -6.03
CA LYS A 191 26.60 7.49 -6.87
C LYS A 191 26.86 6.66 -8.12
N ILE A 192 26.99 7.33 -9.26
CA ILE A 192 27.40 6.73 -10.53
C ILE A 192 28.72 7.38 -10.93
N SER A 193 29.77 6.57 -11.05
CA SER A 193 31.14 7.05 -11.34
C SER A 193 31.61 8.17 -10.41
N GLY A 194 31.20 8.12 -9.13
CA GLY A 194 31.57 9.09 -8.10
C GLY A 194 30.68 10.34 -8.02
N LEU A 195 29.78 10.56 -9.00
CA LEU A 195 28.83 11.67 -9.01
C LEU A 195 27.49 11.26 -8.41
N SER A 196 26.83 12.17 -7.67
CA SER A 196 25.50 11.91 -7.12
C SER A 196 24.47 11.70 -8.23
N ILE A 197 23.62 10.68 -8.09
CA ILE A 197 22.56 10.40 -9.06
C ILE A 197 21.62 11.61 -9.23
N GLY A 198 21.33 12.33 -8.15
CA GLY A 198 20.41 13.48 -8.19
C GLY A 198 20.96 14.65 -9.00
N GLN A 199 22.28 14.87 -8.95
CA GLN A 199 22.95 15.84 -9.82
C GLN A 199 22.89 15.39 -11.27
N LEU A 200 23.15 14.10 -11.53
CA LEU A 200 23.14 13.56 -12.89
C LEU A 200 21.75 13.61 -13.55
N CYS A 201 20.68 13.38 -12.79
CA CYS A 201 19.30 13.45 -13.30
C CYS A 201 18.64 14.82 -13.12
N SER A 202 19.38 15.83 -12.66
CA SER A 202 18.83 17.16 -12.34
C SER A 202 17.62 17.11 -11.39
N HIS A 203 17.59 16.13 -10.48
CA HIS A 203 16.48 15.86 -9.56
C HIS A 203 15.13 15.62 -10.26
N GLN A 204 15.16 15.03 -11.46
CA GLN A 204 13.97 14.74 -12.26
C GLN A 204 13.87 13.28 -12.65
N ILE A 205 12.64 12.78 -12.62
CA ILE A 205 12.24 11.45 -13.08
C ILE A 205 11.09 11.66 -14.06
N TRP A 206 11.12 10.98 -15.18
CA TRP A 206 10.17 11.17 -16.28
C TRP A 206 9.17 10.02 -16.33
N GLY A 207 7.89 10.38 -16.42
CA GLY A 207 6.73 9.49 -16.54
C GLY A 207 6.36 9.16 -17.98
#